data_AF-A9XZ41-F1
#
_entry.id   AF-A9XZ41-F1
#
_cell.length_a   1.000
_cell.length_b   1.000
_cell.length_c   1.000
_cell.angle_alpha   90.00
_cell.angle_beta   90.00
_cell.angle_gamma   90.00
#
_symmetry.space_group_name_H-M   'P 1'
#
loop_
_entity.id
_entity.type
_entity.pdbx_description
1 polymer ?
#
loop_
_entity_poly.entity_id
_entity_poly.type
_entity_poly.pdbx_seq_one_letter_code
_entity_poly.pdbx_strand_id
1 'polypeptide(L)'
;ERFFKSILEMVRWLGYEPYKVTHASDYFDQLYEWALVLIRKGLAYVCHQKADEMKGFNPPPSPWRDRPVAENYQLFQDMKSGKFEEGEATLRMKITLEEGKQDPVAYRVRYVPHPKSGSKWCIYPT
;
A
#
# COMPACT_ATOMS: atom_id res chain seq x y z
N GLU A 1 -15.31 -8.77 12.32
CA GLU A 1 -15.52 -8.39 13.74
C GLU A 1 -15.11 -9.47 14.76
N ARG A 2 -15.49 -10.75 14.56
CA ARG A 2 -15.16 -11.85 15.49
C ARG A 2 -13.69 -11.90 15.94
N PHE A 3 -12.75 -11.76 15.00
CA PHE A 3 -11.32 -11.81 15.31
C PHE A 3 -10.83 -10.60 16.14
N PHE A 4 -11.38 -9.40 15.92
CA PHE A 4 -11.00 -8.21 16.70
C PHE A 4 -11.36 -8.36 18.17
N LYS A 5 -12.57 -8.86 18.45
CA LYS A 5 -13.04 -9.11 19.82
C LYS A 5 -12.20 -10.19 20.49
N SER A 6 -11.97 -11.30 19.78
CA SER A 6 -11.19 -12.43 20.31
C SER A 6 -9.74 -12.05 20.64
N ILE A 7 -9.07 -11.24 19.81
CA ILE A 7 -7.71 -10.76 20.12
C ILE A 7 -7.70 -9.92 21.40
N LEU A 8 -8.64 -8.98 21.54
CA LEU A 8 -8.73 -8.13 22.74
C LEU A 8 -9.03 -8.95 24.00
N GLU A 9 -9.93 -9.93 23.89
CA GLU A 9 -10.25 -10.87 24.97
C GLU A 9 -9.02 -11.69 25.38
N MET A 10 -8.21 -12.15 24.43
CA MET A 10 -6.98 -12.89 24.74
C MET A 10 -5.93 -12.02 25.45
N VAL A 11 -5.76 -10.75 25.03
CA VAL A 11 -4.85 -9.81 25.70
C VAL A 11 -5.26 -9.61 27.16
N ARG A 12 -6.57 -9.40 27.39
CA ARG A 12 -7.14 -9.25 28.75
C ARG A 12 -7.03 -10.53 29.56
N TRP A 13 -7.26 -11.68 28.93
CA TRP A 13 -7.12 -12.98 29.58
C TRP A 13 -5.68 -13.24 30.05
N LEU A 14 -4.68 -12.75 29.32
CA LEU A 14 -3.27 -12.78 29.74
C LEU A 14 -2.93 -11.79 30.87
N GLY A 15 -3.91 -11.03 31.38
CA GLY A 15 -3.74 -10.08 32.48
C GLY A 15 -3.25 -8.69 32.08
N TYR A 16 -3.26 -8.37 30.78
CA TYR A 16 -2.85 -7.06 30.27
C TYR A 16 -4.06 -6.21 29.86
N GLU A 17 -4.01 -4.91 30.14
CA GLU A 17 -4.97 -3.94 29.59
C GLU A 17 -4.23 -3.01 28.61
N PRO A 18 -4.65 -2.97 27.33
CA PRO A 18 -4.05 -2.05 26.37
C PRO A 18 -4.40 -0.61 26.73
N TYR A 19 -3.40 0.27 26.78
CA TYR A 19 -3.60 1.72 26.95
C TYR A 19 -4.56 2.31 25.90
N LYS A 20 -4.49 1.83 24.66
CA LYS A 20 -5.37 2.27 23.56
C LYS A 20 -5.49 1.17 22.50
N VAL A 21 -6.69 1.00 21.97
CA VAL A 21 -6.95 0.15 20.79
C VAL A 21 -7.02 1.04 19.56
N THR A 22 -6.15 0.79 18.58
CA THR A 22 -6.08 1.54 17.32
C THR A 22 -6.19 0.59 16.13
N HIS A 23 -6.66 1.08 14.99
CA HIS A 23 -6.71 0.29 13.75
C HIS A 23 -5.83 0.97 12.70
N ALA A 24 -5.08 0.18 11.92
CA ALA A 24 -4.27 0.73 10.83
C ALA A 24 -5.12 1.56 9.84
N SER A 25 -6.37 1.14 9.61
CA SER A 25 -7.33 1.86 8.76
C SER A 25 -7.72 3.25 9.26
N ASP A 26 -7.53 3.56 10.55
CA ASP A 26 -7.74 4.90 11.10
C ASP A 26 -6.73 5.91 10.52
N TYR A 27 -5.63 5.42 9.93
CA TYR A 27 -4.53 6.22 9.40
C TYR A 27 -4.43 6.19 7.87
N PHE A 28 -5.40 5.61 7.15
CA PHE A 28 -5.33 5.53 5.68
C PHE A 28 -5.22 6.90 4.99
N ASP A 29 -5.90 7.93 5.51
CA ASP A 29 -5.75 9.29 5.00
C ASP A 29 -4.30 9.79 5.16
N GLN A 30 -3.69 9.61 6.34
CA GLN A 30 -2.31 10.02 6.59
C GLN A 30 -1.29 9.22 5.75
N LEU A 31 -1.50 7.91 5.63
CA LEU A 31 -0.64 7.05 4.81
C LEU A 31 -0.68 7.47 3.33
N TYR A 32 -1.87 7.84 2.83
CA TYR A 32 -2.03 8.34 1.46
C TYR A 32 -1.28 9.67 1.25
N GLU A 33 -1.39 10.60 2.20
CA GLU A 33 -0.64 11.87 2.14
C GLU A 33 0.88 11.64 2.16
N TRP A 34 1.36 10.70 2.97
CA TRP A 34 2.78 10.35 2.97
C TRP A 34 3.22 9.70 1.65
N ALA A 35 2.39 8.87 1.02
CA ALA A 35 2.67 8.35 -0.31
C ALA A 35 2.83 9.48 -1.34
N LEU A 36 1.97 10.51 -1.29
CA LEU A 36 2.11 11.69 -2.14
C LEU A 36 3.42 12.45 -1.87
N VAL A 37 3.83 12.59 -0.60
CA VAL A 37 5.12 13.20 -0.24
C VAL A 37 6.30 12.39 -0.79
N LEU A 38 6.26 11.06 -0.71
CA LEU A 38 7.30 10.19 -1.25
C LEU A 38 7.42 10.32 -2.77
N ILE A 39 6.28 10.36 -3.48
CA ILE A 39 6.25 10.59 -4.93
C ILE A 39 6.88 11.95 -5.27
N ARG A 40 6.48 13.02 -4.57
CA ARG A 40 7.02 14.37 -4.79
C ARG A 40 8.53 14.46 -4.57
N LYS A 41 9.07 13.65 -3.65
CA LYS A 41 10.52 13.53 -3.38
C LYS A 41 11.25 12.61 -4.37
N GLY A 42 10.55 11.99 -5.33
CA GLY A 42 11.14 11.00 -6.25
C GLY A 42 11.50 9.67 -5.58
N LEU A 43 10.93 9.39 -4.40
CA LEU A 43 11.18 8.20 -3.60
C LEU A 43 10.13 7.09 -3.81
N ALA A 44 9.12 7.33 -4.63
CA ALA A 44 8.13 6.34 -5.01
C ALA A 44 7.63 6.60 -6.44
N TYR A 45 7.21 5.54 -7.12
CA TYR A 45 6.74 5.59 -8.50
C TYR A 45 5.62 4.56 -8.75
N VAL A 46 4.77 4.83 -9.75
CA VAL A 46 3.71 3.92 -10.17
C VAL A 46 4.24 2.95 -11.22
N CYS A 47 4.00 1.67 -10.99
CA CYS A 47 4.48 0.55 -11.79
C CYS A 47 3.31 -0.28 -12.33
N HIS A 48 3.38 -0.66 -13.60
CA HIS A 48 2.39 -1.51 -14.28
C HIS A 48 2.91 -2.94 -14.56
N GLN A 49 4.05 -3.32 -13.97
CA GLN A 49 4.52 -4.70 -14.07
C GLN A 49 3.49 -5.60 -13.38
N LYS A 50 3.08 -6.65 -14.08
CA LYS A 50 2.19 -7.66 -13.52
C LYS A 50 2.93 -8.47 -12.47
N ALA A 51 2.18 -9.05 -11.53
CA ALA A 51 2.76 -9.89 -10.48
C ALA A 51 3.61 -11.04 -11.05
N ASP A 52 3.22 -11.59 -12.21
CA ASP A 52 3.96 -12.66 -12.88
C ASP A 52 5.30 -12.22 -13.46
N GLU A 53 5.41 -10.96 -13.91
CA GLU A 53 6.67 -10.38 -14.40
C GLU A 53 7.66 -10.06 -13.27
N MET A 54 7.14 -9.99 -12.04
CA MET A 54 7.92 -9.78 -10.82
C MET A 54 8.26 -11.09 -10.09
N LYS A 55 7.81 -12.25 -10.58
CA LYS A 55 8.17 -13.56 -9.99
C LYS A 55 9.58 -13.98 -10.44
N GLY A 56 10.36 -14.50 -9.50
CA GLY A 56 11.69 -15.04 -9.77
C GLY A 56 12.77 -14.50 -8.84
N PHE A 57 13.98 -15.03 -8.95
CA PHE A 57 15.12 -14.66 -8.10
C PHE A 57 15.70 -13.29 -8.45
N ASN A 58 15.51 -12.82 -9.69
CA ASN A 58 16.04 -11.53 -10.15
C ASN A 58 15.12 -10.90 -11.21
N PRO A 59 13.95 -10.39 -10.82
CA PRO A 59 13.02 -9.78 -11.77
C PRO A 59 13.65 -8.55 -12.43
N PRO A 60 13.36 -8.27 -13.71
CA PRO A 60 13.90 -7.10 -14.37
C PRO A 60 13.43 -5.81 -13.67
N PRO A 61 14.28 -4.77 -13.62
CA PRO A 61 13.91 -3.50 -13.03
C PRO A 61 12.69 -2.93 -13.76
N SER A 62 11.86 -2.20 -13.03
CA SER A 62 10.65 -1.63 -13.62
C SER A 62 11.00 -0.61 -14.71
N PRO A 63 10.43 -0.73 -15.92
CA PRO A 63 10.58 0.29 -16.97
C PRO A 63 10.06 1.67 -16.54
N TRP A 64 9.26 1.73 -15.47
CA TRP A 64 8.58 2.92 -15.00
C TRP A 64 9.27 3.59 -13.80
N ARG A 65 10.41 3.06 -13.36
CA ARG A 65 11.16 3.50 -12.17
C ARG A 65 11.61 4.97 -12.23
N ASP A 66 11.89 5.46 -13.43
CA ASP A 66 12.45 6.81 -13.66
C ASP A 66 11.45 7.75 -14.37
N ARG A 67 10.15 7.41 -14.34
CA ARG A 67 9.10 8.32 -14.81
C ARG A 67 9.14 9.66 -14.07
N PRO A 68 8.74 10.77 -14.73
CA PRO A 68 8.61 12.06 -14.09
C PRO A 68 7.74 12.03 -12.84
N VAL A 69 8.11 12.82 -11.83
CA VAL A 69 7.35 12.96 -10.57
C VAL A 69 5.89 13.37 -10.83
N ALA A 70 5.66 14.30 -11.76
CA ALA A 70 4.32 14.77 -12.10
C ALA A 70 3.43 13.65 -12.67
N GLU A 71 4.00 12.79 -13.52
CA GLU A 71 3.29 11.64 -14.09
C GLU A 71 2.93 10.63 -13.00
N ASN A 72 3.89 10.28 -12.13
CA ASN A 72 3.65 9.38 -10.99
C ASN A 72 2.57 9.92 -10.04
N TYR A 73 2.58 11.23 -9.79
CA TYR A 73 1.60 11.89 -8.93
C TYR A 73 0.18 11.77 -9.51
N GLN A 74 0.01 12.06 -10.79
CA GLN A 74 -1.28 11.93 -11.47
C GLN A 74 -1.76 10.47 -11.51
N LEU A 75 -0.87 9.54 -11.88
CA LEU A 75 -1.22 8.11 -11.93
C LEU A 75 -1.67 7.59 -10.56
N PHE A 76 -1.02 8.00 -9.46
CA PHE A 76 -1.42 7.57 -8.14
C PHE A 76 -2.78 8.16 -7.70
N GLN A 77 -3.11 9.38 -8.14
CA GLN A 77 -4.46 9.94 -7.96
C GLN A 77 -5.51 9.19 -8.79
N ASP A 78 -5.15 8.79 -10.01
CA ASP A 78 -6.00 7.98 -10.88
C ASP A 78 -6.25 6.58 -10.31
N MET A 79 -5.25 5.98 -9.67
CA MET A 79 -5.41 4.75 -8.89
C MET A 79 -6.43 4.93 -7.76
N LYS A 80 -6.31 6.00 -6.95
CA LYS A 80 -7.29 6.32 -5.89
C LYS A 80 -8.70 6.59 -6.44
N SER A 81 -8.80 7.09 -7.67
CA SER A 81 -10.06 7.39 -8.34
C SER A 81 -10.70 6.17 -9.02
N GLY A 82 -10.06 5.00 -8.94
CA GLY A 82 -10.59 3.76 -9.49
C GLY A 82 -10.47 3.64 -11.02
N LYS A 83 -9.46 4.27 -11.63
CA LYS A 83 -9.24 4.21 -13.09
C LYS A 83 -8.44 2.99 -13.56
N PHE A 84 -8.05 2.09 -12.66
CA PHE A 84 -7.24 0.91 -12.95
C PHE A 84 -7.91 -0.34 -12.39
N GLU A 85 -7.83 -1.48 -13.06
CA GLU A 85 -8.29 -2.75 -12.53
C GLU A 85 -7.35 -3.30 -11.43
N GLU A 86 -7.79 -4.31 -10.69
CA GLU A 86 -6.95 -4.95 -9.68
C GLU A 86 -5.69 -5.54 -10.32
N GLY A 87 -4.52 -5.15 -9.82
CA GLY A 87 -3.23 -5.65 -10.30
C GLY A 87 -2.67 -4.93 -11.53
N GLU A 88 -3.38 -3.98 -12.13
CA GLU A 88 -2.87 -3.18 -13.26
C GLU A 88 -1.84 -2.13 -12.86
N ALA A 89 -1.92 -1.64 -11.63
CA ALA A 89 -1.05 -0.60 -11.12
C ALA A 89 -0.71 -0.82 -9.65
N THR A 90 0.54 -0.55 -9.29
CA THR A 90 1.03 -0.55 -7.92
C THR A 90 1.92 0.66 -7.68
N LEU A 91 1.89 1.21 -6.47
CA LEU A 91 2.91 2.18 -6.05
C LEU A 91 4.08 1.39 -5.46
N ARG A 92 5.30 1.67 -5.90
CA ARG A 92 6.54 1.05 -5.39
C ARG A 92 7.45 2.11 -4.78
N MET A 93 8.10 1.77 -3.68
CA MET A 93 9.15 2.62 -3.08
C MET A 93 10.43 2.48 -3.87
N LYS A 94 11.19 3.55 -4.06
CA LYS A 94 12.44 3.56 -4.82
C LYS A 94 13.62 3.24 -3.90
N ILE A 95 13.68 2.01 -3.38
CA ILE A 95 14.68 1.55 -2.40
C ILE A 95 15.07 0.09 -2.65
N THR A 96 16.26 -0.29 -2.18
CA THR A 96 16.67 -1.70 -2.11
C THR A 96 16.68 -2.12 -0.64
N LEU A 97 15.94 -3.17 -0.30
CA LEU A 97 15.92 -3.74 1.05
C LEU A 97 17.20 -4.55 1.32
N GLU A 98 17.50 -4.82 2.59
CA GLU A 98 18.71 -5.56 3.01
C GLU A 98 18.82 -6.95 2.38
N GLU A 99 17.68 -7.61 2.12
CA GLU A 99 17.59 -8.91 1.44
C GLU A 99 17.82 -8.82 -0.08
N GLY A 100 18.25 -7.66 -0.60
CA GLY A 100 18.42 -7.40 -2.04
C GLY A 100 17.11 -7.17 -2.80
N LYS A 101 15.96 -7.26 -2.11
CA LYS A 101 14.64 -7.02 -2.72
C LYS A 101 14.50 -5.56 -3.16
N GLN A 102 14.38 -5.36 -4.46
CA GLN A 102 14.26 -4.04 -5.06
C GLN A 102 12.83 -3.54 -5.12
N ASP A 103 12.69 -2.26 -4.80
CA ASP A 103 11.50 -1.45 -4.93
C ASP A 103 10.22 -2.14 -4.43
N PRO A 104 10.06 -2.36 -3.10
CA PRO A 104 8.88 -3.04 -2.56
C PRO A 104 7.58 -2.27 -2.87
N VAL A 105 6.50 -3.02 -3.05
CA VAL A 105 5.15 -2.47 -3.26
C VAL A 105 4.66 -1.80 -1.98
N ALA A 106 4.25 -0.53 -2.09
CA ALA A 106 3.65 0.26 -1.01
C ALA A 106 2.12 0.30 -1.11
N TYR A 107 1.54 0.39 -2.33
CA TYR A 107 0.09 0.40 -2.53
C TYR A 107 -0.35 -0.51 -3.67
N ARG A 108 -1.55 -1.07 -3.53
CA ARG A 108 -2.22 -1.92 -4.53
C ARG A 108 -3.66 -1.47 -4.74
N VAL A 109 -4.15 -1.63 -5.96
CA VAL A 109 -5.58 -1.49 -6.27
C VAL A 109 -6.33 -2.74 -5.80
N ARG A 110 -7.40 -2.55 -5.03
CA ARG A 110 -8.37 -3.58 -4.60
C ARG A 110 -9.76 -2.95 -4.50
N TYR A 111 -10.75 -3.54 -5.15
CA TYR A 111 -12.16 -3.14 -5.10
C TYR A 111 -12.93 -3.95 -4.06
N VAL A 112 -12.37 -4.05 -2.86
CA VAL A 112 -13.01 -4.73 -1.74
C VAL A 112 -13.34 -3.70 -0.66
N PRO A 113 -14.60 -3.62 -0.19
CA PRO A 113 -14.95 -2.75 0.92
C PRO A 113 -14.18 -3.12 2.19
N HIS A 114 -13.62 -2.12 2.86
CA HIS A 114 -12.93 -2.35 4.13
C HIS A 114 -13.95 -2.38 5.28
N PRO A 115 -13.83 -3.31 6.26
CA PRO A 115 -14.81 -3.46 7.34
C PRO A 115 -15.10 -2.20 8.16
N LYS A 116 -14.14 -1.27 8.25
CA LYS A 116 -14.28 -0.02 9.03
C LYS A 116 -14.44 1.24 8.17
N SER A 117 -13.80 1.28 7.01
CA SER A 117 -13.75 2.48 6.15
C SER A 117 -14.63 2.35 4.90
N GLY A 118 -15.40 1.27 4.79
CA GLY A 118 -16.34 1.02 3.71
C GLY A 118 -15.67 1.05 2.33
N SER A 119 -16.37 1.66 1.38
CA SER A 119 -15.94 1.83 -0.01
C SER A 119 -15.17 3.14 -0.26
N LYS A 120 -14.72 3.84 0.79
CA LYS A 120 -13.96 5.10 0.65
C LYS A 120 -12.66 4.93 -0.15
N TRP A 121 -12.06 3.74 -0.10
CA TRP A 121 -10.76 3.44 -0.68
C TRP A 121 -10.85 2.27 -1.66
N CYS A 122 -10.25 2.42 -2.83
CA CYS A 122 -9.98 1.34 -3.78
C CYS A 122 -8.48 1.05 -3.94
N ILE A 123 -7.64 1.77 -3.19
CA ILE A 123 -6.21 1.51 -3.03
C ILE A 123 -5.89 1.28 -1.57
N TYR A 124 -5.05 0.28 -1.30
CA TYR A 124 -4.70 -0.10 0.06
C TYR A 124 -3.18 -0.20 0.22
N PRO A 125 -2.65 0.27 1.36
CA PRO A 125 -1.23 0.09 1.68
C PRO A 125 -0.90 -1.39 1.88
N THR A 126 0.35 -1.77 1.60
CA THR A 126 0.89 -3.12 1.84
C THR A 126 1.67 -3.17 3.15
#